data_AF-A0A6A7KF81-F1
#
_entry.id   AF-A0A6A7KF81-F1
#
_cell.length_a   1.000
_cell.length_b   1.000
_cell.length_c   1.000
_cell.angle_alpha   90.00
_cell.angle_beta   90.00
_cell.angle_gamma   90.00
#
_symmetry.space_group_name_H-M   'P 1'
#
loop_
_entity.id
_entity.type
_entity.pdbx_description
1 polymer ?
#
loop_
_entity_poly.entity_id
_entity_poly.type
_entity_poly.pdbx_seq_one_letter_code
_entity_poly.pdbx_strand_id
1 'polypeptide(L)'
;MSRKAQGSLEYLFMVAAALIIILVAVSHISSSGGRVAQQSDIASLQSQAELAKSQLEVKDLWNDGYCFYILSESYSKDKVGSEYGISIKDKGSNGKCDKSDKIIYYLDYRNARYKDEIKALYGDDRYKLKTLKELYDLCLANDENACKVIITLDESLWIPQ
;
A
#
# COMPACT_ATOMS: atom_id res chain seq x y z
N MET A 1 -16.28 -71.93 19.19
CA MET A 1 -15.46 -71.29 20.25
C MET A 1 -14.97 -69.95 19.69
N SER A 2 -15.75 -68.88 19.80
CA SER A 2 -15.41 -67.57 19.21
C SER A 2 -14.64 -66.71 20.21
N ARG A 3 -13.36 -66.45 19.94
CA ARG A 3 -12.56 -65.48 20.70
C ARG A 3 -12.87 -64.08 20.19
N LYS A 4 -13.39 -63.26 21.11
CA LYS A 4 -13.81 -61.88 20.92
C LYS A 4 -12.64 -61.02 20.41
N ALA A 5 -12.85 -60.33 19.30
CA ALA A 5 -11.97 -59.25 18.84
C ALA A 5 -12.14 -58.03 19.75
N GLN A 6 -11.52 -58.06 20.93
CA GLN A 6 -11.37 -56.92 21.81
C GLN A 6 -9.90 -56.46 21.70
N GLY A 7 -9.67 -55.28 21.12
CA GLY A 7 -8.31 -54.70 21.04
C GLY A 7 -8.01 -53.80 19.82
N SER A 8 -8.97 -53.53 18.94
CA SER A 8 -8.77 -52.60 17.81
C SER A 8 -9.41 -51.21 18.05
N LEU A 9 -10.51 -51.16 18.80
CA LEU A 9 -11.28 -49.92 18.98
C LEU A 9 -10.54 -48.90 19.87
N GLU A 10 -9.91 -49.35 20.95
CA GLU A 10 -9.18 -48.46 21.88
C GLU A 10 -7.93 -47.85 21.22
N TYR A 11 -7.26 -48.61 20.36
CA TYR A 11 -6.11 -48.12 19.59
C TYR A 11 -6.53 -47.04 18.58
N LEU A 12 -7.67 -47.22 17.91
CA LEU A 12 -8.24 -46.19 17.03
C LEU A 12 -8.56 -44.89 17.78
N PHE A 13 -9.10 -44.98 19.00
CA PHE A 13 -9.37 -43.79 19.81
C PHE A 13 -8.10 -43.08 20.27
N MET A 14 -7.06 -43.81 20.67
CA MET A 14 -5.78 -43.23 21.08
C MET A 14 -5.09 -42.51 19.91
N VAL A 15 -5.08 -43.12 18.73
CA VAL A 15 -4.52 -42.51 17.51
C VAL A 15 -5.33 -41.29 17.08
N ALA A 16 -6.66 -41.36 17.13
CA ALA A 16 -7.52 -40.22 16.80
C ALA A 16 -7.30 -39.03 17.74
N ALA A 17 -7.17 -39.27 19.05
CA ALA A 17 -6.88 -38.21 20.02
C ALA A 17 -5.53 -37.53 19.76
N ALA A 18 -4.49 -38.29 19.46
CA ALA A 18 -3.17 -37.75 19.11
C ALA A 18 -3.22 -36.90 17.83
N LEU A 19 -3.96 -37.35 16.80
CA LEU A 19 -4.13 -36.60 15.55
C LEU A 19 -4.90 -35.29 15.76
N ILE A 20 -5.93 -35.28 16.61
CA ILE A 20 -6.69 -34.05 16.93
C ILE A 20 -5.79 -33.02 17.62
N ILE A 21 -4.95 -33.44 18.56
CA ILE A 21 -4.03 -32.54 19.27
C ILE A 21 -3.02 -31.91 18.29
N ILE A 22 -2.45 -32.69 17.38
CA ILE A 22 -1.53 -32.19 16.35
C ILE A 22 -2.24 -31.17 15.44
N LEU A 23 -3.48 -31.47 15.03
CA LEU A 23 -4.26 -30.61 14.15
C LEU A 23 -4.62 -29.27 14.80
N VAL A 24 -4.94 -29.26 16.10
CA VAL A 24 -5.18 -28.03 16.87
C VAL A 24 -3.88 -27.22 17.04
N ALA A 25 -2.74 -27.86 17.29
CA ALA A 25 -1.45 -27.17 17.40
C ALA A 25 -1.05 -26.50 16.08
N VAL A 26 -1.21 -27.19 14.94
CA VAL A 26 -0.96 -26.63 13.59
C VAL A 26 -1.95 -25.53 13.24
N SER A 27 -3.21 -25.66 13.65
CA SER A 27 -4.25 -24.64 13.46
C SER A 27 -3.93 -23.37 14.27
N HIS A 28 -3.44 -23.49 15.50
CA HIS A 28 -3.03 -22.34 16.32
C HIS A 28 -1.81 -21.61 15.77
N ILE A 29 -0.85 -22.33 15.19
CA ILE A 29 0.31 -21.73 14.50
C ILE A 29 -0.16 -21.01 13.22
N SER A 30 -1.05 -21.64 12.45
CA SER A 30 -1.60 -21.04 11.21
C SER A 30 -2.50 -19.83 11.48
N SER A 31 -3.27 -19.80 12.58
CA SER A 31 -4.14 -18.66 12.90
C SER A 31 -3.40 -17.46 13.50
N SER A 32 -2.18 -17.68 14.01
CA SER A 32 -1.34 -16.62 14.60
C SER A 32 -0.45 -15.92 13.58
N GLY A 33 -0.26 -16.50 12.39
CA GLY A 33 0.56 -15.94 11.30
C GLY A 33 -0.05 -14.75 10.56
N GLY A 34 -1.38 -14.57 10.60
CA GLY A 34 -2.07 -13.51 9.84
C GLY A 34 -1.84 -12.08 10.37
N ARG A 35 -1.55 -11.91 11.66
CA ARG A 35 -1.30 -10.58 12.26
C ARG A 35 0.18 -10.19 12.29
N VAL A 36 1.10 -11.17 12.29
CA VAL A 36 2.55 -10.92 12.33
C VAL A 36 3.11 -10.62 10.93
N ALA A 37 2.55 -11.22 9.87
CA ALA A 37 2.94 -10.91 8.49
C ALA A 37 2.57 -9.47 8.09
N GLN A 38 1.33 -9.04 8.36
CA GLN A 38 0.87 -7.67 8.02
C GLN A 38 1.69 -6.57 8.73
N GLN A 39 2.11 -6.78 9.98
CA GLN A 39 2.91 -5.80 10.71
C GLN A 39 4.36 -5.73 10.23
N SER A 40 4.92 -6.84 9.71
CA SER A 40 6.24 -6.83 9.06
C SER A 40 6.21 -6.11 7.72
N ASP A 41 5.11 -6.21 6.97
CA ASP A 41 4.97 -5.62 5.64
C ASP A 41 4.82 -4.09 5.71
N ILE A 42 4.04 -3.55 6.65
CA ILE A 42 3.89 -2.09 6.81
C ILE A 42 5.19 -1.41 7.24
N ALA A 43 5.97 -2.01 8.14
CA ALA A 43 7.25 -1.45 8.57
C ALA A 43 8.25 -1.37 7.40
N SER A 44 8.25 -2.38 6.53
CA SER A 44 9.03 -2.39 5.29
C SER A 44 8.57 -1.29 4.32
N LEU A 45 7.25 -1.10 4.17
CA LEU A 45 6.69 -0.02 3.34
C LEU A 45 7.05 1.37 3.88
N GLN A 46 6.98 1.58 5.19
CA GLN A 46 7.36 2.85 5.82
C GLN A 46 8.85 3.15 5.61
N SER A 47 9.72 2.15 5.75
CA SER A 47 11.15 2.33 5.47
C SER A 47 11.43 2.69 4.01
N GLN A 48 10.70 2.09 3.06
CA GLN A 48 10.81 2.41 1.64
C GLN A 48 10.25 3.81 1.32
N ALA A 49 9.14 4.20 1.96
CA ALA A 49 8.57 5.53 1.82
C ALA A 49 9.50 6.63 2.37
N GLU A 50 10.20 6.37 3.47
CA GLU A 50 11.20 7.28 4.03
C GLU A 50 12.36 7.52 3.06
N LEU A 51 12.85 6.43 2.46
CA LEU A 51 13.90 6.49 1.45
C LEU A 51 13.42 7.26 0.22
N ALA A 52 12.22 6.97 -0.27
CA ALA A 52 11.62 7.67 -1.41
C ALA A 52 11.47 9.17 -1.15
N LYS A 53 10.94 9.57 0.03
CA LYS A 53 10.87 10.97 0.45
C LYS A 53 12.25 11.63 0.47
N SER A 54 13.23 10.98 1.09
CA SER A 54 14.61 11.50 1.15
C SER A 54 15.20 11.71 -0.24
N GLN A 55 14.95 10.78 -1.18
CA GLN A 55 15.41 10.92 -2.56
C GLN A 55 14.72 12.07 -3.30
N LEU A 56 13.41 12.25 -3.09
CA LEU A 56 12.65 13.35 -3.68
C LEU A 56 13.08 14.71 -3.12
N GLU A 57 13.41 14.81 -1.83
CA GLU A 57 13.98 16.01 -1.21
C GLU A 57 15.35 16.37 -1.82
N VAL A 58 16.23 15.38 -2.00
CA VAL A 58 17.53 15.59 -2.66
C VAL A 58 17.37 16.06 -4.12
N LYS A 59 16.31 15.61 -4.81
CA LYS A 59 15.99 16.01 -6.18
C LYS A 59 15.23 17.35 -6.26
N ASP A 60 14.93 18.00 -5.13
CA ASP A 60 14.08 19.21 -5.04
C ASP A 60 12.66 19.01 -5.62
N LEU A 61 12.17 17.76 -5.56
CA LEU A 61 10.83 17.37 -6.02
C LEU A 61 9.83 17.22 -4.86
N TRP A 62 10.33 17.20 -3.62
CA TRP A 62 9.52 17.15 -2.43
C TRP A 62 9.31 18.54 -1.83
N ASN A 63 8.05 18.89 -1.61
CA ASN A 63 7.67 20.00 -0.76
C ASN A 63 6.42 19.60 0.03
N ASP A 64 6.45 19.77 1.35
CA ASP A 64 5.35 19.44 2.25
C ASP A 64 4.03 20.12 1.86
N GLY A 65 4.11 21.28 1.21
CA GLY A 65 2.96 22.03 0.72
C GLY A 65 2.40 21.52 -0.61
N TYR A 66 3.15 20.77 -1.42
CA TYR A 66 2.67 20.33 -2.72
C TYR A 66 1.48 19.39 -2.61
N CYS A 67 0.52 19.57 -3.52
CA CYS A 67 -0.74 18.84 -3.51
C CYS A 67 -0.75 17.73 -4.54
N PHE A 68 -1.18 16.55 -4.11
CA PHE A 68 -1.24 15.32 -4.88
C PHE A 68 -2.63 15.07 -5.48
N TYR A 69 -2.65 14.70 -6.77
CA TYR A 69 -3.86 14.37 -7.49
C TYR A 69 -3.63 13.30 -8.54
N ILE A 70 -4.35 12.19 -8.42
CA ILE A 70 -4.42 11.18 -9.49
C ILE A 70 -5.32 11.73 -10.60
N LEU A 71 -4.86 11.63 -11.84
CA LEU A 71 -5.60 12.09 -13.01
C LEU A 71 -6.63 11.04 -13.46
N SER A 72 -7.72 11.48 -14.09
CA SER A 72 -8.60 10.54 -14.79
C SER A 72 -7.84 9.91 -15.96
N GLU A 73 -8.19 8.69 -16.36
CA GLU A 73 -7.49 8.00 -17.46
C GLU A 73 -7.47 8.83 -18.76
N SER A 74 -8.59 9.47 -19.10
CA SER A 74 -8.70 10.32 -20.28
C SER A 74 -7.75 11.51 -20.23
N TYR A 75 -7.68 12.18 -19.08
CA TYR A 75 -6.83 13.36 -18.89
C TYR A 75 -5.36 12.98 -18.76
N SER A 76 -5.08 11.86 -18.11
CA SER A 76 -3.75 11.26 -18.03
C SER A 76 -3.20 10.95 -19.42
N LYS A 77 -4.00 10.33 -20.30
CA LYS A 77 -3.56 10.00 -21.66
C LYS A 77 -3.23 11.26 -22.47
N ASP A 78 -3.99 12.33 -22.27
CA ASP A 78 -3.74 13.64 -22.90
C ASP A 78 -2.46 14.32 -22.40
N LYS A 79 -2.24 14.33 -21.08
CA LYS A 79 -1.13 15.09 -20.46
C LYS A 79 0.18 14.34 -20.35
N VAL A 80 0.10 13.02 -20.18
CA VAL A 80 1.24 12.16 -19.81
C VAL A 80 1.49 11.07 -20.86
N GLY A 81 0.51 10.78 -21.73
CA GLY A 81 0.62 9.71 -22.72
C GLY A 81 0.47 8.30 -22.13
N SER A 82 -0.04 8.16 -20.90
CA SER A 82 -0.45 6.90 -20.27
C SER A 82 -1.75 7.09 -19.51
N GLU A 83 -2.36 6.01 -19.03
CA GLU A 83 -3.45 6.06 -18.05
C GLU A 83 -2.97 6.23 -16.59
N TYR A 84 -1.66 6.27 -16.37
CA TYR A 84 -1.00 6.30 -15.05
C TYR A 84 -0.39 7.68 -14.81
N GLY A 85 -1.28 8.67 -14.64
CA GLY A 85 -0.91 10.07 -14.48
C GLY A 85 -1.23 10.60 -13.08
N ILE A 86 -0.26 11.29 -12.48
CA ILE A 86 -0.45 12.12 -11.28
C ILE A 86 -0.14 13.57 -11.65
N SER A 87 -0.81 14.53 -11.02
CA SER A 87 -0.38 15.93 -11.03
C SER A 87 0.02 16.35 -9.63
N ILE A 88 1.14 17.07 -9.56
CA ILE A 88 1.64 17.74 -8.38
C ILE A 88 1.42 19.24 -8.58
N LYS A 89 0.75 19.86 -7.60
CA LYS A 89 0.33 21.25 -7.68
C LYS A 89 0.92 22.09 -6.56
N ASP A 90 1.16 23.35 -6.87
CA ASP A 90 1.53 24.34 -5.85
C ASP A 90 0.28 24.72 -5.07
N LYS A 91 0.38 24.65 -3.76
CA LYS A 91 -0.73 24.99 -2.88
C LYS A 91 -0.92 26.49 -2.92
N GLY A 92 -2.05 26.94 -3.45
CA GLY A 92 -2.40 28.36 -3.51
C GLY A 92 -2.37 29.06 -2.13
N SER A 93 -2.43 30.39 -2.14
CA SER A 93 -2.27 31.26 -0.95
C SER A 93 -3.26 31.02 0.19
N ASN A 94 -4.29 30.22 -0.05
CA ASN A 94 -5.37 29.82 0.85
C ASN A 94 -5.04 28.58 1.70
N GLY A 95 -3.85 27.99 1.52
CA GLY A 95 -3.33 27.02 2.49
C GLY A 95 -4.08 25.68 2.50
N LYS A 96 -4.82 25.35 1.42
CA LYS A 96 -5.49 24.06 1.21
C LYS A 96 -5.36 23.64 -0.25
N CYS A 97 -5.31 22.33 -0.48
CA CYS A 97 -5.28 21.76 -1.82
C CYS A 97 -6.63 21.98 -2.53
N ASP A 98 -6.59 22.57 -3.72
CA ASP A 98 -7.72 22.80 -4.59
C ASP A 98 -7.48 22.23 -6.01
N LYS A 99 -8.54 21.79 -6.67
CA LYS A 99 -8.43 21.31 -8.05
C LYS A 99 -7.96 22.39 -9.04
N SER A 100 -8.20 23.66 -8.73
CA SER A 100 -7.79 24.83 -9.52
C SER A 100 -6.34 25.28 -9.26
N ASP A 101 -5.64 24.66 -8.30
CA ASP A 101 -4.25 24.98 -8.03
C ASP A 101 -3.37 24.83 -9.27
N LYS A 102 -2.28 25.62 -9.32
CA LYS A 102 -1.33 25.58 -10.42
C LYS A 102 -0.60 24.24 -10.44
N ILE A 103 -0.66 23.53 -11.56
CA ILE A 103 0.12 22.31 -11.77
C ILE A 103 1.59 22.70 -11.96
N ILE A 104 2.49 22.06 -11.21
CA ILE A 104 3.94 22.22 -11.33
C ILE A 104 4.54 21.04 -12.08
N TYR A 105 4.03 19.83 -11.81
CA TYR A 105 4.50 18.61 -12.45
C TYR A 105 3.35 17.70 -12.84
N TYR A 106 3.53 17.02 -13.97
CA TYR A 106 2.87 15.75 -14.22
C TYR A 106 3.83 14.60 -13.97
N LEU A 107 3.32 13.48 -13.50
CA LEU A 107 4.09 12.27 -13.26
C LEU A 107 3.51 11.14 -14.09
N ASP A 108 4.39 10.40 -14.75
CA ASP A 108 4.06 9.11 -15.37
C ASP A 108 4.55 7.96 -14.49
N TYR A 109 3.61 7.22 -13.91
CA TYR A 109 3.91 6.12 -13.00
C TYR A 109 3.63 4.75 -13.62
N ARG A 110 3.54 4.63 -14.95
CA ARG A 110 3.23 3.37 -15.65
C ARG A 110 4.19 2.20 -15.34
N ASN A 111 5.41 2.52 -14.91
CA ASN A 111 6.48 1.57 -14.59
C ASN A 111 6.66 1.35 -13.08
N ALA A 112 5.90 2.06 -12.24
CA ALA A 112 5.99 1.92 -10.80
C ALA A 112 5.44 0.57 -10.33
N ARG A 113 5.97 0.07 -9.21
CA ARG A 113 5.61 -1.24 -8.64
C ARG A 113 4.14 -1.33 -8.25
N TYR A 114 3.58 -0.25 -7.71
CA TYR A 114 2.23 -0.21 -7.15
C TYR A 114 1.21 0.50 -8.05
N LYS A 115 1.48 0.57 -9.37
CA LYS A 115 0.70 1.37 -10.31
C LYS A 115 -0.80 1.04 -10.31
N ASP A 116 -1.17 -0.23 -10.17
CA ASP A 116 -2.57 -0.66 -10.23
C ASP A 116 -3.28 -0.30 -8.93
N GLU A 117 -2.61 -0.47 -7.79
CA GLU A 117 -3.10 -0.02 -6.49
C GLU A 117 -3.28 1.50 -6.46
N ILE A 118 -2.31 2.28 -6.95
CA ILE A 118 -2.43 3.75 -6.98
C ILE A 118 -3.54 4.18 -7.93
N LYS A 119 -3.67 3.55 -9.10
CA LYS A 119 -4.77 3.82 -10.03
C LYS A 119 -6.13 3.57 -9.38
N ALA A 120 -6.27 2.52 -8.56
CA ALA A 120 -7.50 2.20 -7.85
C ALA A 120 -7.89 3.24 -6.78
N LEU A 121 -6.96 4.07 -6.32
CA LEU A 121 -7.24 5.18 -5.38
C LEU A 121 -7.86 6.40 -6.07
N TYR A 122 -8.01 6.40 -7.40
CA TYR A 122 -8.60 7.52 -8.11
C TYR A 122 -10.02 7.82 -7.58
N GLY A 123 -10.20 9.04 -7.08
CA GLY A 123 -11.48 9.50 -6.53
C GLY A 123 -11.68 9.22 -5.04
N ASP A 124 -10.79 8.49 -4.37
CA ASP A 124 -10.84 8.26 -2.93
C ASP A 124 -10.46 9.55 -2.17
N ASP A 125 -11.42 10.09 -1.41
CA ASP A 125 -11.25 11.34 -0.64
C ASP A 125 -10.24 11.23 0.50
N ARG A 126 -9.78 10.03 0.85
CA ARG A 126 -8.68 9.82 1.81
C ARG A 126 -7.33 10.25 1.25
N TYR A 127 -7.09 10.05 -0.04
CA TYR A 127 -5.80 10.32 -0.70
C TYR A 127 -5.85 11.50 -1.68
N LYS A 128 -7.03 11.79 -2.24
CA LYS A 128 -7.26 12.92 -3.14
C LYS A 128 -7.15 14.25 -2.38
N LEU A 129 -6.62 15.28 -3.05
CA LEU A 129 -6.49 16.64 -2.49
C LEU A 129 -5.65 16.67 -1.19
N LYS A 130 -4.72 15.72 -1.04
CA LYS A 130 -3.78 15.71 0.08
C LYS A 130 -2.48 16.39 -0.30
N THR A 131 -1.90 17.09 0.67
CA THR A 131 -0.51 17.50 0.56
C THR A 131 0.42 16.28 0.63
N LEU A 132 1.64 16.41 0.09
CA LEU A 132 2.66 15.39 0.22
C LEU A 132 2.97 15.09 1.68
N LYS A 133 2.94 16.11 2.55
CA LYS A 133 3.07 15.93 3.99
C LYS A 133 1.93 15.09 4.56
N GLU A 134 0.68 15.37 4.22
CA GLU A 134 -0.47 14.59 4.72
C GLU A 134 -0.40 13.13 4.27
N LEU A 135 0.03 12.86 3.03
CA LEU A 135 0.23 11.49 2.55
C LEU A 135 1.34 10.78 3.31
N TYR A 136 2.44 11.47 3.58
CA TYR A 136 3.52 10.92 4.37
C TYR A 136 3.10 10.66 5.83
N ASP A 137 2.39 11.59 6.46
CA ASP A 137 1.84 11.42 7.81
C ASP A 137 0.87 10.22 7.87
N LEU A 138 0.04 10.01 6.83
CA LEU A 138 -0.82 8.83 6.71
C LEU A 138 0.02 7.54 6.63
N CYS A 139 1.09 7.53 5.84
CA CYS A 139 1.99 6.38 5.77
C CYS A 139 2.59 6.03 7.14
N LEU A 140 3.06 7.04 7.88
CA LEU A 140 3.57 6.85 9.25
C LEU A 140 2.46 6.41 10.23
N ALA A 141 1.20 6.73 9.95
CA ALA A 141 0.03 6.26 10.68
C ALA A 141 -0.43 4.83 10.27
N ASN A 142 0.45 4.04 9.64
CA ASN A 142 0.23 2.67 9.17
C ASN A 142 -0.78 2.55 8.01
N ASP A 143 -0.90 3.58 7.18
CA ASP A 143 -1.64 3.51 5.93
C ASP A 143 -0.76 2.95 4.81
N GLU A 144 -0.94 1.67 4.48
CA GLU A 144 -0.18 0.99 3.42
C GLU A 144 -0.30 1.70 2.06
N ASN A 145 -1.49 2.18 1.70
CA ASN A 145 -1.72 2.81 0.40
C ASN A 145 -1.02 4.16 0.33
N ALA A 146 -1.03 4.93 1.41
CA ALA A 146 -0.27 6.16 1.48
C ALA A 146 1.23 5.91 1.33
N CYS A 147 1.78 4.86 1.96
CA CYS A 147 3.18 4.48 1.76
C CYS A 147 3.47 4.10 0.30
N LYS A 148 2.60 3.31 -0.33
CA LYS A 148 2.70 2.95 -1.75
C LYS A 148 2.66 4.19 -2.65
N VAL A 149 1.86 5.20 -2.31
CA VAL A 149 1.83 6.48 -3.04
C VAL A 149 3.20 7.13 -2.98
N ILE A 150 3.78 7.31 -1.78
CA ILE A 150 5.11 7.95 -1.63
C ILE A 150 6.19 7.20 -2.41
N ILE A 151 6.23 5.86 -2.33
CA ILE A 151 7.16 5.04 -3.10
C ILE A 151 6.97 5.23 -4.60
N THR A 152 5.70 5.25 -5.06
CA THR A 152 5.36 5.46 -6.47
C THR A 152 5.83 6.82 -6.98
N LEU A 153 5.79 7.87 -6.15
CA LEU A 153 6.28 9.20 -6.53
C LEU A 153 7.77 9.18 -6.89
N ASP A 154 8.60 8.46 -6.15
CA ASP A 154 10.04 8.34 -6.45
C ASP A 154 10.32 7.49 -7.71
N GLU A 155 9.51 6.44 -7.93
CA GLU A 155 9.61 5.57 -9.12
C GLU A 155 9.03 6.22 -10.41
N SER A 156 8.36 7.36 -10.29
CA SER A 156 7.67 8.03 -11.41
C SER A 156 8.62 8.87 -12.26
N LEU A 157 8.27 9.05 -13.54
CA LEU A 157 8.89 10.06 -14.39
C LEU A 157 8.24 11.43 -14.14
N TRP A 158 9.01 12.39 -13.61
CA TRP A 158 8.54 13.76 -13.35
C TRP A 158 8.70 14.65 -14.58
N ILE A 159 7.60 15.27 -15.00
CA ILE A 159 7.48 16.11 -16.20
C ILE A 159 7.11 17.54 -15.74
N PRO A 160 8.05 18.51 -15.79
CA PRO A 160 7.78 19.89 -15.36
C PRO A 160 6.77 20.59 -16.28
N GLN A 161 6.02 21.56 -15.74
CA GLN A 161 5.00 22.37 -16.43
C GLN A 161 5.29 23.87 -16.41
#